data_AF-A0A6B4JNB2-F1
#
_entry.id   AF-A0A6B4JNB2-F1
#
_cell.length_a   1.000
_cell.length_b   1.000
_cell.length_c   1.000
_cell.angle_alpha   90.00
_cell.angle_beta   90.00
_cell.angle_gamma   90.00
#
_symmetry.space_group_name_H-M   'P 1'
#
loop_
_entity.id
_entity.type
_entity.pdbx_description
1 polymer ?
#
loop_
_entity_poly.entity_id
_entity_poly.type
_entity_poly.pdbx_seq_one_letter_code
_entity_poly.pdbx_strand_id
1 'polypeptide(L)'
;MYKKAKLKLYIPMLLLITIFSSFFLNFNIALAFNEPNNKSDVHIIVDNLRTNKIPSNFRTTSNLTNIKNNSSLNLKGLETLNTSGSQQFSKDNLDILTKSIDSTLPILVIDLRQESHGFVNEFPISFANEKNDANLGLSKSAVTFTEKKDLKSIKLNTPLTFYKHPEINVVPKEVLSEKQLTKSYSLNYSRVPVTDTKLPTNEMVDCFINIVKECSKENWLHFHCKAGFGRTTTFMIMYDMIKNYNNATYDEIIKRQFALANFDEKEIIELSSSDRINFLNQFYNYCKDVNGNFDTTWSSWLNDSQKH
;
A
#
# COMPACT_ATOMS: atom_id res chain seq x y z
N MET A 1 -45.81 -61.26 44.59
CA MET A 1 -46.53 -60.09 45.13
C MET A 1 -46.20 -58.86 44.28
N TYR A 2 -47.14 -58.43 43.45
CA TYR A 2 -47.08 -57.14 42.75
C TYR A 2 -47.16 -55.99 43.76
N LYS A 3 -46.29 -54.98 43.64
CA LYS A 3 -46.63 -53.61 44.08
C LYS A 3 -45.89 -52.56 43.26
N LYS A 4 -46.66 -52.01 42.31
CA LYS A 4 -46.81 -50.61 41.87
C LYS A 4 -45.57 -49.79 41.51
N ALA A 5 -45.61 -49.38 40.24
CA ALA A 5 -44.93 -48.27 39.62
C ALA A 5 -44.80 -47.00 40.49
N LYS A 6 -43.64 -46.34 40.37
CA LYS A 6 -43.58 -44.89 40.17
C LYS A 6 -42.72 -44.62 38.94
N LEU A 7 -43.41 -44.30 37.85
CA LEU A 7 -42.90 -43.59 36.69
C LEU A 7 -42.28 -42.28 37.18
N LYS A 8 -40.96 -42.27 37.41
CA LYS A 8 -40.21 -41.03 37.59
C LYS A 8 -39.50 -40.75 36.28
N LEU A 9 -40.15 -39.85 35.53
CA LEU A 9 -39.52 -38.88 34.65
C LEU A 9 -38.44 -39.47 33.74
N TYR A 10 -38.90 -39.89 32.56
CA TYR A 10 -38.26 -39.45 31.34
C TYR A 10 -38.12 -37.91 31.39
N ILE A 11 -37.06 -37.42 32.05
CA ILE A 11 -36.30 -36.22 31.64
C ILE A 11 -34.99 -36.78 31.10
N PRO A 12 -35.03 -37.50 29.98
CA PRO A 12 -33.84 -38.02 29.36
C PRO A 12 -33.28 -36.86 28.50
N MET A 13 -32.09 -37.01 27.93
CA MET A 13 -31.96 -36.84 26.48
C MET A 13 -32.43 -35.49 25.86
N LEU A 14 -32.46 -34.39 26.62
CA LEU A 14 -32.62 -33.02 26.10
C LEU A 14 -31.36 -32.18 26.34
N LEU A 15 -30.53 -32.57 27.31
CA LEU A 15 -29.26 -31.90 27.64
C LEU A 15 -28.04 -32.48 26.90
N LEU A 16 -28.20 -33.61 26.20
CA LEU A 16 -27.14 -34.19 25.35
C LEU A 16 -27.33 -33.90 23.85
N ILE A 17 -28.46 -33.31 23.45
CA ILE A 17 -28.67 -32.81 22.08
C ILE A 17 -28.23 -31.34 21.95
N THR A 18 -28.11 -30.59 23.06
CA THR A 18 -27.62 -29.20 23.06
C THR A 18 -26.09 -29.07 23.08
N ILE A 19 -25.37 -30.17 23.36
CA ILE A 19 -23.89 -30.19 23.31
C ILE A 19 -23.36 -30.71 21.96
N PHE A 20 -24.22 -31.32 21.12
CA PHE A 20 -23.84 -31.79 19.78
C PHE A 20 -24.47 -31.01 18.61
N SER A 21 -25.31 -29.98 18.89
CA SER A 21 -25.88 -29.09 17.87
C SER A 21 -25.28 -27.67 17.86
N SER A 22 -24.38 -27.35 18.80
CA SER A 22 -23.71 -26.05 18.88
C SER A 22 -22.28 -26.03 18.31
N PHE A 23 -21.73 -27.18 17.90
CA PHE A 23 -20.41 -27.28 17.25
C PHE A 23 -20.45 -27.48 15.73
N PHE A 24 -21.65 -27.55 15.14
CA PHE A 24 -21.86 -27.49 13.69
C PHE A 24 -22.76 -26.30 13.30
N LEU A 25 -22.66 -25.20 14.05
CA LEU A 25 -22.84 -23.92 13.38
C LEU A 25 -21.64 -23.76 12.45
N ASN A 26 -21.83 -24.21 11.22
CA ASN A 26 -21.06 -23.77 10.08
C ASN A 26 -20.74 -22.30 10.30
N PHE A 27 -19.48 -22.02 10.60
CA PHE A 27 -18.86 -20.72 10.44
C PHE A 27 -18.83 -20.45 8.92
N ASN A 28 -20.02 -20.37 8.31
CA ASN A 28 -20.30 -19.45 7.24
C ASN A 28 -20.31 -18.06 7.89
N ILE A 29 -19.17 -17.64 8.44
CA ILE A 29 -18.76 -16.28 8.20
C ILE A 29 -18.34 -16.29 6.73
N ALA A 30 -19.33 -16.33 5.86
CA ALA A 30 -19.31 -15.48 4.70
C ALA A 30 -19.22 -14.08 5.30
N LEU A 31 -17.97 -13.67 5.62
CA LEU A 31 -17.63 -12.27 5.61
C LEU A 31 -18.17 -11.87 4.26
N ALA A 32 -19.14 -10.98 4.25
CA ALA A 32 -19.53 -10.28 3.04
C ALA A 32 -18.28 -9.48 2.62
N PHE A 33 -17.29 -10.18 2.08
CA PHE A 33 -16.37 -9.66 1.13
C PHE A 33 -17.30 -9.22 0.02
N ASN A 34 -17.52 -7.91 -0.11
CA ASN A 34 -18.06 -7.36 -1.32
C ASN A 34 -17.25 -7.98 -2.45
N GLU A 35 -17.83 -8.96 -3.15
CA GLU A 35 -17.27 -9.49 -4.38
C GLU A 35 -17.06 -8.26 -5.27
N PRO A 36 -15.84 -8.06 -5.79
CA PRO A 36 -15.52 -6.85 -6.52
C PRO A 36 -16.49 -6.68 -7.70
N ASN A 37 -16.76 -5.42 -8.06
CA ASN A 37 -17.50 -5.06 -9.26
C ASN A 37 -17.05 -5.95 -10.44
N ASN A 38 -18.00 -6.70 -11.00
CA ASN A 38 -17.91 -7.58 -12.16
C ASN A 38 -16.47 -7.97 -12.62
N LYS A 39 -15.92 -9.08 -12.09
CA LYS A 39 -14.60 -9.64 -12.46
C LYS A 39 -14.40 -9.89 -13.97
N SER A 40 -15.44 -9.80 -14.79
CA SER A 40 -15.34 -9.99 -16.25
C SER A 40 -14.41 -8.99 -16.94
N ASP A 41 -14.14 -7.84 -16.34
CA ASP A 41 -13.27 -6.78 -16.91
C ASP A 41 -11.88 -6.70 -16.25
N VAL A 42 -11.49 -7.71 -15.45
CA VAL A 42 -10.17 -7.73 -14.82
C VAL A 42 -9.21 -8.55 -15.67
N HIS A 43 -8.11 -7.91 -16.09
CA HIS A 43 -7.11 -8.50 -16.96
C HIS A 43 -5.72 -8.47 -16.34
N ILE A 44 -4.89 -9.48 -16.68
CA ILE A 44 -3.48 -9.45 -16.35
C ILE A 44 -2.77 -8.51 -17.34
N ILE A 45 -2.12 -7.48 -16.82
CA ILE A 45 -1.30 -6.54 -17.59
C ILE A 45 0.13 -6.55 -17.06
N VAL A 46 1.08 -6.25 -17.93
CA VAL A 46 2.43 -5.89 -17.53
C VAL A 46 2.47 -4.42 -17.13
N ASP A 47 3.00 -4.11 -15.95
CA ASP A 47 2.99 -2.76 -15.41
C ASP A 47 4.02 -1.87 -16.09
N ASN A 48 5.17 -2.44 -16.44
CA ASN A 48 6.19 -1.81 -17.28
C ASN A 48 7.17 -2.87 -17.83
N LEU A 49 7.85 -2.51 -18.91
CA LEU A 49 8.88 -3.33 -19.56
C LEU A 49 10.30 -2.82 -19.26
N ARG A 50 10.46 -2.04 -18.18
CA ARG A 50 11.75 -1.43 -17.85
C ARG A 50 12.59 -2.42 -17.06
N THR A 51 13.63 -2.98 -17.68
CA THR A 51 14.47 -4.03 -17.07
C THR A 51 15.89 -3.57 -16.73
N ASN A 52 16.49 -2.68 -17.55
CA ASN A 52 17.90 -2.28 -17.41
C ASN A 52 18.10 -0.79 -17.05
N LYS A 53 17.04 -0.14 -16.56
CA LYS A 53 17.07 1.26 -16.12
C LYS A 53 16.33 1.38 -14.80
N ILE A 54 16.75 2.36 -14.01
CA ILE A 54 16.06 2.75 -12.78
C ILE A 54 14.56 2.97 -13.01
N PRO A 55 13.63 2.56 -12.13
CA PRO A 55 12.21 2.79 -12.35
C PRO A 55 11.89 4.27 -12.62
N SER A 56 10.87 4.54 -13.45
CA SER A 56 10.50 5.92 -13.79
C SER A 56 10.10 6.71 -12.54
N ASN A 57 10.17 8.03 -12.60
CA ASN A 57 9.87 8.92 -11.46
C ASN A 57 10.68 8.62 -10.19
N PHE A 58 11.83 7.95 -10.32
CA PHE A 58 12.73 7.76 -9.19
C PHE A 58 13.25 9.09 -8.70
N ARG A 59 13.17 9.29 -7.39
CA ARG A 59 13.68 10.45 -6.66
C ARG A 59 14.08 10.04 -5.26
N THR A 60 15.11 10.68 -4.71
CA THR A 60 15.74 10.25 -3.46
C THR A 60 16.29 11.42 -2.67
N THR A 61 16.26 11.30 -1.34
CA THR A 61 16.84 12.29 -0.42
C THR A 61 18.35 12.12 -0.20
N SER A 62 18.94 11.02 -0.65
CA SER A 62 20.41 10.81 -0.66
C SER A 62 21.10 11.66 -1.71
N ASN A 63 20.35 12.16 -2.71
CA ASN A 63 20.87 13.04 -3.74
C ASN A 63 19.91 14.20 -4.02
N LEU A 64 20.21 15.35 -3.42
CA LEU A 64 19.46 16.59 -3.60
C LEU A 64 20.02 17.50 -4.70
N THR A 65 20.90 17.00 -5.59
CA THR A 65 21.63 17.84 -6.55
C THR A 65 20.73 18.70 -7.43
N ASN A 66 19.54 18.21 -7.78
CA ASN A 66 18.58 18.93 -8.62
C ASN A 66 17.89 20.10 -7.89
N ILE A 67 17.89 20.13 -6.55
CA ILE A 67 17.17 21.13 -5.75
C ILE A 67 18.04 21.91 -4.76
N LYS A 68 19.27 21.45 -4.48
CA LYS A 68 20.17 22.03 -3.45
C LYS A 68 20.50 23.52 -3.66
N ASN A 69 20.49 23.99 -4.90
CA ASN A 69 20.82 25.37 -5.25
C ASN A 69 19.58 26.27 -5.36
N ASN A 70 18.37 25.75 -5.13
CA ASN A 70 17.15 26.53 -5.23
C ASN A 70 16.88 27.27 -3.90
N SER A 71 17.24 28.54 -3.85
CA SER A 71 17.09 29.40 -2.65
C SER A 71 15.63 29.64 -2.22
N SER A 72 14.65 29.29 -3.05
CA SER A 72 13.22 29.38 -2.69
C SER A 72 12.72 28.16 -1.90
N LEU A 73 13.52 27.11 -1.75
CA LEU A 73 13.16 25.88 -1.05
C LEU A 73 13.79 25.80 0.34
N ASN A 74 12.97 25.45 1.34
CA ASN A 74 13.47 25.06 2.65
C ASN A 74 13.83 23.56 2.65
N LEU A 75 15.12 23.25 2.63
CA LEU A 75 15.64 21.88 2.62
C LEU A 75 15.93 21.31 4.02
N LYS A 76 15.64 22.06 5.09
CA LYS A 76 15.92 21.63 6.46
C LYS A 76 15.22 20.30 6.77
N GLY A 77 16.00 19.33 7.24
CA GLY A 77 15.54 17.99 7.60
C GLY A 77 15.27 17.05 6.42
N LEU A 78 15.46 17.49 5.17
CA LEU A 78 15.26 16.65 3.99
C LEU A 78 16.42 15.68 3.77
N GLU A 79 17.66 16.11 4.00
CA GLU A 79 18.88 15.28 3.86
C GLU A 79 18.91 14.08 4.82
N THR A 80 18.26 14.21 5.98
CA THR A 80 18.16 13.16 7.00
C THR A 80 16.82 12.42 6.95
N LEU A 81 15.99 12.68 5.93
CA LEU A 81 14.67 12.06 5.82
C LEU A 81 14.76 10.58 5.44
N ASN A 82 15.85 10.14 4.81
CA ASN A 82 16.09 8.74 4.44
C ASN A 82 14.94 8.11 3.64
N THR A 83 14.51 8.81 2.59
CA THR A 83 13.40 8.37 1.74
C THR A 83 13.69 8.51 0.25
N SER A 84 13.00 7.67 -0.53
CA SER A 84 12.95 7.70 -1.98
C SER A 84 11.57 7.29 -2.46
N GLY A 85 11.26 7.51 -3.74
CA GLY A 85 10.11 6.87 -4.35
C GLY A 85 10.18 6.77 -5.86
N SER A 86 9.41 5.85 -6.44
CA SER A 86 9.42 5.57 -7.88
C SER A 86 8.16 4.87 -8.41
N GLN A 87 8.15 4.63 -9.72
CA GLN A 87 7.30 3.64 -10.39
C GLN A 87 7.55 2.23 -9.84
N GLN A 88 6.60 1.32 -10.05
CA GLN A 88 6.77 -0.12 -9.91
C GLN A 88 8.08 -0.58 -10.56
N PHE A 89 8.92 -1.26 -9.78
CA PHE A 89 10.14 -1.91 -10.28
C PHE A 89 9.83 -3.27 -10.91
N SER A 90 10.72 -3.72 -11.79
CA SER A 90 10.76 -5.09 -12.30
C SER A 90 11.73 -5.92 -11.44
N LYS A 91 11.74 -7.24 -11.63
CA LYS A 91 12.74 -8.10 -10.96
C LYS A 91 14.17 -7.70 -11.36
N ASP A 92 14.36 -7.32 -12.61
CA ASP A 92 15.67 -7.06 -13.20
C ASP A 92 16.25 -5.70 -12.81
N ASN A 93 15.39 -4.68 -12.57
CA ASN A 93 15.87 -3.35 -12.18
C ASN A 93 15.85 -3.09 -10.67
N LEU A 94 15.46 -4.07 -9.84
CA LEU A 94 15.43 -3.90 -8.39
C LEU A 94 16.82 -3.64 -7.80
N ASP A 95 17.87 -4.30 -8.31
CA ASP A 95 19.26 -4.04 -7.92
C ASP A 95 19.73 -2.63 -8.35
N ILE A 96 19.28 -2.15 -9.51
CA ILE A 96 19.56 -0.78 -9.96
C ILE A 96 18.89 0.22 -9.02
N LEU A 97 17.64 -0.05 -8.62
CA LEU A 97 16.90 0.78 -7.68
C LEU A 97 17.61 0.86 -6.32
N THR A 98 17.99 -0.28 -5.73
CA THR A 98 18.64 -0.31 -4.41
C THR A 98 20.02 0.36 -4.42
N LYS A 99 20.80 0.18 -5.50
CA LYS A 99 22.07 0.91 -5.68
C LYS A 99 21.88 2.41 -5.85
N SER A 100 20.80 2.82 -6.53
CA SER A 100 20.52 4.25 -6.77
C SER A 100 19.97 4.96 -5.54
N ILE A 101 19.41 4.23 -4.58
CA ILE A 101 19.09 4.75 -3.25
C ILE A 101 20.36 5.18 -2.52
N ASP A 102 21.47 4.46 -2.72
CA ASP A 102 22.79 4.77 -2.16
C ASP A 102 22.74 4.98 -0.63
N SER A 103 22.26 3.97 0.08
CA SER A 103 22.11 3.99 1.53
C SER A 103 22.66 2.71 2.15
N THR A 104 23.31 2.85 3.31
CA THR A 104 23.75 1.73 4.15
C THR A 104 22.66 1.29 5.13
N LEU A 105 21.55 2.03 5.23
CA LEU A 105 20.43 1.70 6.11
C LEU A 105 19.59 0.55 5.51
N PRO A 106 19.00 -0.32 6.35
CA PRO A 106 17.99 -1.26 5.89
C PRO A 106 16.86 -0.56 5.13
N ILE A 107 16.58 -1.03 3.91
CA ILE A 107 15.52 -0.48 3.06
C ILE A 107 14.20 -1.18 3.37
N LEU A 108 13.20 -0.39 3.73
CA LEU A 108 11.80 -0.78 3.83
C LEU A 108 11.04 -0.29 2.59
N VAL A 109 10.62 -1.23 1.75
CA VAL A 109 9.70 -0.97 0.63
C VAL A 109 8.29 -0.76 1.18
N ILE A 110 7.73 0.41 0.89
CA ILE A 110 6.35 0.79 1.18
C ILE A 110 5.57 0.74 -0.13
N ASP A 111 4.88 -0.38 -0.33
CA ASP A 111 4.00 -0.59 -1.46
C ASP A 111 2.64 0.05 -1.18
N LEU A 112 2.25 1.00 -2.04
CA LEU A 112 1.02 1.80 -1.89
C LEU A 112 -0.15 1.27 -2.73
N ARG A 113 -0.01 0.12 -3.39
CA ARG A 113 -0.97 -0.34 -4.41
C ARG A 113 -2.13 -1.10 -3.78
N GLN A 114 -3.37 -0.79 -4.13
CA GLN A 114 -4.52 -1.60 -3.71
C GLN A 114 -4.80 -2.72 -4.71
N GLU A 115 -4.54 -2.47 -5.99
CA GLU A 115 -4.66 -3.45 -7.05
C GLU A 115 -3.77 -4.68 -6.77
N SER A 116 -4.31 -5.88 -7.04
CA SER A 116 -3.55 -7.12 -6.94
C SER A 116 -2.40 -7.09 -7.93
N HIS A 117 -1.19 -7.40 -7.48
CA HIS A 117 -0.02 -7.41 -8.35
C HIS A 117 1.06 -8.38 -7.85
N GLY A 118 2.08 -8.56 -8.67
CA GLY A 118 3.23 -9.39 -8.36
C GLY A 118 4.15 -9.49 -9.57
N PHE A 119 4.79 -10.63 -9.73
CA PHE A 119 5.77 -10.85 -10.78
C PHE A 119 5.52 -12.18 -11.48
N VAL A 120 5.61 -12.17 -12.80
CA VAL A 120 5.71 -13.38 -13.63
C VAL A 120 7.09 -13.35 -14.25
N ASN A 121 7.95 -14.30 -13.84
CA ASN A 121 9.38 -14.28 -14.16
C ASN A 121 10.01 -12.91 -13.82
N GLU A 122 10.48 -12.17 -14.81
CA GLU A 122 11.07 -10.83 -14.69
C GLU A 122 10.04 -9.69 -14.66
N PHE A 123 8.83 -9.94 -15.19
CA PHE A 123 7.84 -8.91 -15.47
C PHE A 123 7.02 -8.55 -14.23
N PRO A 124 6.93 -7.26 -13.85
CA PRO A 124 5.95 -6.80 -12.89
C PRO A 124 4.57 -6.80 -13.57
N ILE A 125 3.60 -7.45 -12.94
CA ILE A 125 2.23 -7.58 -13.46
C ILE A 125 1.20 -7.13 -12.44
N SER A 126 0.05 -6.69 -12.94
CA SER A 126 -1.12 -6.39 -12.11
C SER A 126 -2.40 -6.96 -12.72
N PHE A 127 -3.38 -7.21 -11.86
CA PHE A 127 -4.75 -7.55 -12.24
C PHE A 127 -5.55 -6.26 -12.27
N ALA A 128 -5.75 -5.71 -13.45
CA ALA A 128 -6.32 -4.38 -13.63
C ALA A 128 -7.58 -4.41 -14.49
N ASN A 129 -8.58 -3.66 -14.06
CA ASN A 129 -9.69 -3.19 -14.89
C ASN A 129 -9.34 -1.82 -15.50
N GLU A 130 -10.25 -1.23 -16.28
CA GLU A 130 -10.03 0.06 -16.96
C GLU A 130 -9.55 1.17 -16.01
N LYS A 131 -10.10 1.24 -14.79
CA LYS A 131 -9.83 2.30 -13.80
C LYS A 131 -8.74 1.95 -12.78
N ASN A 132 -8.14 0.75 -12.88
CA ASN A 132 -7.17 0.23 -11.92
C ASN A 132 -7.68 0.23 -10.47
N ASP A 133 -8.98 -0.02 -10.29
CA ASP A 133 -9.72 0.02 -9.03
C ASP A 133 -10.46 -1.29 -8.72
N ALA A 134 -10.01 -2.41 -9.31
CA ALA A 134 -10.61 -3.74 -9.16
C ALA A 134 -10.79 -4.21 -7.70
N ASN A 135 -9.98 -3.68 -6.78
CA ASN A 135 -10.01 -3.98 -5.35
C ASN A 135 -10.61 -2.84 -4.51
N LEU A 136 -11.26 -1.84 -5.12
CA LEU A 136 -11.88 -0.72 -4.42
C LEU A 136 -12.93 -1.24 -3.41
N GLY A 137 -12.91 -0.67 -2.20
CA GLY A 137 -13.81 -1.04 -1.11
C GLY A 137 -13.37 -2.27 -0.29
N LEU A 138 -12.30 -2.96 -0.69
CA LEU A 138 -11.73 -4.05 0.09
C LEU A 138 -10.90 -3.51 1.27
N SER A 139 -10.98 -4.22 2.40
CA SER A 139 -10.07 -4.01 3.55
C SER A 139 -8.64 -4.47 3.22
N LYS A 140 -7.66 -4.07 4.03
CA LYS A 140 -6.26 -4.49 3.84
C LYS A 140 -6.07 -6.01 3.82
N SER A 141 -6.76 -6.74 4.70
CA SER A 141 -6.69 -8.20 4.74
C SER A 141 -7.37 -8.84 3.53
N ALA A 142 -8.49 -8.28 3.07
CA ALA A 142 -9.18 -8.72 1.86
C ALA A 142 -8.32 -8.51 0.61
N VAL A 143 -7.66 -7.35 0.46
CA VAL A 143 -6.71 -7.07 -0.64
C VAL A 143 -5.61 -8.14 -0.68
N THR A 144 -5.00 -8.42 0.47
CA THR A 144 -3.92 -9.43 0.57
C THR A 144 -4.41 -10.84 0.20
N PHE A 145 -5.63 -11.19 0.61
CA PHE A 145 -6.23 -12.48 0.28
C PHE A 145 -6.55 -12.59 -1.22
N THR A 146 -7.14 -11.55 -1.80
CA THR A 146 -7.46 -11.47 -3.23
C THR A 146 -6.20 -11.56 -4.07
N GLU A 147 -5.15 -10.79 -3.77
CA GLU A 147 -3.87 -10.83 -4.49
C GLU A 147 -3.26 -12.24 -4.46
N LYS A 148 -3.27 -12.91 -3.30
CA LYS A 148 -2.78 -14.29 -3.17
C LYS A 148 -3.57 -15.27 -4.02
N LYS A 149 -4.89 -15.09 -4.14
CA LYS A 149 -5.75 -15.92 -5.00
C LYS A 149 -5.46 -15.64 -6.47
N ASP A 150 -5.34 -14.37 -6.85
CA ASP A 150 -5.08 -13.93 -8.21
C ASP A 150 -3.73 -14.46 -8.72
N LEU A 151 -2.65 -14.28 -7.95
CA LEU A 151 -1.32 -14.79 -8.31
C LEU A 151 -1.31 -16.33 -8.45
N LYS A 152 -2.04 -17.05 -7.58
CA LYS A 152 -2.18 -18.51 -7.67
C LYS A 152 -2.96 -18.99 -8.88
N SER A 153 -3.76 -18.13 -9.51
CA SER A 153 -4.52 -18.49 -10.71
C SER A 153 -3.64 -18.60 -11.96
N ILE A 154 -2.45 -18.02 -11.93
CA ILE A 154 -1.49 -18.07 -13.03
C ILE A 154 -0.86 -19.47 -13.10
N LYS A 155 -1.08 -20.17 -14.23
CA LYS A 155 -0.56 -21.51 -14.45
C LYS A 155 0.92 -21.46 -14.87
N LEU A 156 1.77 -22.16 -14.14
CA LEU A 156 3.16 -22.38 -14.55
C LEU A 156 3.23 -23.22 -15.82
N ASN A 157 4.27 -22.99 -16.62
CA ASN A 157 4.57 -23.70 -17.85
C ASN A 157 3.48 -23.65 -18.94
N THR A 158 2.53 -22.72 -18.82
CA THR A 158 1.47 -22.48 -19.81
C THR A 158 1.65 -21.08 -20.39
N PRO A 159 1.64 -20.88 -21.71
CA PRO A 159 1.72 -19.55 -22.29
C PRO A 159 0.69 -18.58 -21.70
N LEU A 160 1.15 -17.38 -21.37
CA LEU A 160 0.37 -16.26 -20.87
C LEU A 160 0.64 -15.05 -21.77
N THR A 161 -0.42 -14.36 -22.17
CA THR A 161 -0.36 -13.08 -22.89
C THR A 161 -0.88 -11.98 -21.98
N PHE A 162 -0.28 -10.80 -22.06
CA PHE A 162 -0.75 -9.62 -21.34
C PHE A 162 -1.80 -8.87 -22.16
N TYR A 163 -2.90 -8.42 -21.54
CA TYR A 163 -4.06 -7.88 -22.27
C TYR A 163 -3.74 -6.68 -23.17
N LYS A 164 -2.92 -5.73 -22.70
CA LYS A 164 -2.49 -4.55 -23.49
C LYS A 164 -1.20 -4.77 -24.29
N HIS A 165 -0.60 -5.96 -24.14
CA HIS A 165 0.66 -6.35 -24.78
C HIS A 165 0.58 -7.81 -25.24
N PRO A 166 -0.38 -8.17 -26.12
CA PRO A 166 -0.58 -9.55 -26.55
C PRO A 166 0.60 -10.11 -27.36
N GLU A 167 1.46 -9.25 -27.89
CA GLU A 167 2.71 -9.61 -28.55
C GLU A 167 3.74 -10.24 -27.60
N ILE A 168 3.63 -9.97 -26.29
CA ILE A 168 4.51 -10.52 -25.27
C ILE A 168 3.96 -11.87 -24.83
N ASN A 169 4.52 -12.92 -25.43
CA ASN A 169 4.25 -14.30 -25.03
C ASN A 169 5.24 -14.71 -23.94
N VAL A 170 4.77 -14.76 -22.70
CA VAL A 170 5.57 -15.26 -21.58
C VAL A 170 5.10 -16.66 -21.20
N VAL A 171 6.04 -17.53 -20.86
CA VAL A 171 5.74 -18.81 -20.21
C VAL A 171 6.14 -18.67 -18.74
N PRO A 172 5.18 -18.53 -17.80
CA PRO A 172 5.49 -18.41 -16.39
C PRO A 172 6.28 -19.62 -15.89
N LYS A 173 7.51 -19.39 -15.45
CA LYS A 173 8.35 -20.35 -14.73
C LYS A 173 8.31 -20.08 -13.23
N GLU A 174 8.10 -18.84 -12.87
CA GLU A 174 7.99 -18.37 -11.50
C GLU A 174 6.88 -17.32 -11.40
N VAL A 175 6.14 -17.36 -10.28
CA VAL A 175 5.19 -16.31 -9.89
C VAL A 175 5.49 -15.91 -8.46
N LEU A 176 5.79 -14.64 -8.23
CA LEU A 176 6.14 -14.10 -6.91
C LEU A 176 5.17 -12.98 -6.52
N SER A 177 4.82 -12.91 -5.24
CA SER A 177 4.35 -11.64 -4.67
C SER A 177 5.53 -10.70 -4.49
N GLU A 178 5.25 -9.40 -4.40
CA GLU A 178 6.31 -8.42 -4.17
C GLU A 178 7.03 -8.62 -2.84
N LYS A 179 6.30 -9.05 -1.80
CA LYS A 179 6.90 -9.47 -0.51
C LYS A 179 7.91 -10.61 -0.66
N GLN A 180 7.65 -11.57 -1.55
CA GLN A 180 8.59 -12.68 -1.79
C GLN A 180 9.83 -12.19 -2.54
N LEU A 181 9.63 -11.36 -3.57
CA LEU A 181 10.73 -10.79 -4.35
C LEU A 181 11.63 -9.89 -3.48
N THR A 182 11.07 -8.92 -2.79
CA THR A 182 11.83 -8.01 -1.90
C THR A 182 12.63 -8.78 -0.84
N LYS A 183 12.05 -9.84 -0.28
CA LYS A 183 12.76 -10.72 0.66
C LYS A 183 13.98 -11.42 0.03
N SER A 184 13.93 -11.82 -1.23
CA SER A 184 15.09 -12.43 -1.91
C SER A 184 16.23 -11.44 -2.17
N TYR A 185 15.95 -10.13 -2.07
CA TYR A 185 16.93 -9.05 -2.14
C TYR A 185 17.31 -8.48 -0.76
N SER A 186 16.95 -9.19 0.32
CA SER A 186 17.19 -8.75 1.70
C SER A 186 16.57 -7.39 2.05
N LEU A 187 15.46 -7.04 1.39
CA LEU A 187 14.69 -5.84 1.66
C LEU A 187 13.53 -6.14 2.62
N ASN A 188 13.22 -5.16 3.48
CA ASN A 188 12.00 -5.19 4.27
C ASN A 188 10.81 -4.74 3.42
N TYR A 189 9.61 -5.19 3.75
CA TYR A 189 8.40 -4.91 2.98
C TYR A 189 7.20 -4.62 3.87
N SER A 190 6.46 -3.56 3.54
CA SER A 190 5.17 -3.22 4.11
C SER A 190 4.20 -2.73 3.03
N ARG A 191 2.92 -3.03 3.23
CA ARG A 191 1.84 -2.71 2.28
C ARG A 191 0.83 -1.76 2.91
N VAL A 192 0.54 -0.66 2.23
CA VAL A 192 -0.53 0.30 2.54
C VAL A 192 -1.44 0.41 1.30
N PRO A 193 -2.47 -0.44 1.18
CA PRO A 193 -3.24 -0.53 -0.06
C PRO A 193 -4.14 0.69 -0.28
N VAL A 194 -3.75 1.56 -1.22
CA VAL A 194 -4.51 2.75 -1.61
C VAL A 194 -4.96 2.66 -3.06
N THR A 195 -6.25 2.89 -3.30
CA THR A 195 -6.85 2.85 -4.64
C THR A 195 -6.17 3.86 -5.55
N ASP A 196 -5.93 3.48 -6.80
CA ASP A 196 -5.34 4.38 -7.77
C ASP A 196 -6.18 5.65 -7.96
N THR A 197 -5.51 6.79 -8.18
CA THR A 197 -6.11 8.15 -8.29
C THR A 197 -6.87 8.69 -7.06
N LYS A 198 -7.12 7.87 -6.03
CA LYS A 198 -7.86 8.27 -4.82
C LYS A 198 -6.93 8.71 -3.69
N LEU A 199 -7.52 9.33 -2.66
CA LEU A 199 -6.87 9.59 -1.38
C LEU A 199 -6.85 8.30 -0.53
N PRO A 200 -5.88 8.16 0.40
CA PRO A 200 -5.93 7.08 1.37
C PRO A 200 -7.18 7.20 2.25
N THR A 201 -7.76 6.05 2.61
CA THR A 201 -8.82 6.02 3.64
C THR A 201 -8.21 6.30 5.02
N ASN A 202 -9.03 6.70 5.99
CA ASN A 202 -8.55 6.94 7.36
C ASN A 202 -7.84 5.71 7.95
N GLU A 203 -8.36 4.50 7.69
CA GLU A 203 -7.71 3.23 8.08
C GLU A 203 -6.30 3.11 7.48
N MET A 204 -6.11 3.51 6.21
CA MET A 204 -4.81 3.42 5.55
C MET A 204 -3.83 4.49 6.02
N VAL A 205 -4.33 5.67 6.42
CA VAL A 205 -3.51 6.69 7.08
C VAL A 205 -3.02 6.18 8.43
N ASP A 206 -3.91 5.62 9.26
CA ASP A 206 -3.53 5.02 10.56
C ASP A 206 -2.53 3.87 10.37
N CYS A 207 -2.77 3.01 9.38
CA CYS A 207 -1.85 1.93 9.02
C CYS A 207 -0.46 2.48 8.68
N PHE A 208 -0.38 3.54 7.90
CA PHE A 208 0.89 4.15 7.52
C PHE A 208 1.62 4.79 8.72
N ILE A 209 0.89 5.51 9.56
CA ILE A 209 1.45 6.09 10.79
C ILE A 209 2.05 4.99 11.66
N ASN A 210 1.32 3.89 11.87
CA ASN A 210 1.83 2.75 12.66
C ASN A 210 3.11 2.16 12.07
N ILE A 211 3.18 1.98 10.74
CA ILE A 211 4.41 1.55 10.06
C ILE A 211 5.55 2.53 10.36
N VAL A 212 5.31 3.84 10.28
CA VAL A 212 6.34 4.86 10.53
C VAL A 212 6.77 4.92 12.00
N LYS A 213 5.86 4.67 12.96
CA LYS A 213 6.16 4.59 14.40
C LYS A 213 7.01 3.37 14.75
N GLU A 214 6.68 2.22 14.17
CA GLU A 214 7.41 0.96 14.37
C GLU A 214 8.76 0.95 13.65
N CYS A 215 8.88 1.74 12.58
CA CYS A 215 10.11 1.89 11.83
C CYS A 215 11.17 2.63 12.67
N SER A 216 12.28 1.95 12.96
CA SER A 216 13.41 2.59 13.65
C SER A 216 13.91 3.81 12.87
N LYS A 217 14.52 4.77 13.58
CA LYS A 217 15.15 5.96 12.96
C LYS A 217 16.27 5.61 11.96
N GLU A 218 16.69 4.35 11.91
CA GLU A 218 17.79 3.83 11.11
C GLU A 218 17.31 3.06 9.86
N ASN A 219 16.08 3.29 9.38
CA ASN A 219 15.61 2.68 8.13
C ASN A 219 15.50 3.70 7.00
N TRP A 220 15.67 3.20 5.78
CA TRP A 220 15.35 3.91 4.56
C TRP A 220 13.97 3.52 4.04
N LEU A 221 13.06 4.48 3.81
CA LEU A 221 11.73 4.19 3.27
C LEU A 221 11.67 4.44 1.77
N HIS A 222 11.44 3.38 0.99
CA HIS A 222 11.20 3.48 -0.44
C HIS A 222 9.70 3.36 -0.76
N PHE A 223 9.08 4.44 -1.23
CA PHE A 223 7.67 4.48 -1.59
C PHE A 223 7.47 4.19 -3.07
N HIS A 224 6.54 3.31 -3.42
CA HIS A 224 6.12 3.19 -4.82
C HIS A 224 4.63 2.94 -4.96
N CYS A 225 4.15 3.21 -6.16
CA CYS A 225 2.87 2.76 -6.64
C CYS A 225 3.06 2.29 -8.08
N LYS A 226 1.98 2.17 -8.86
CA LYS A 226 2.11 1.78 -10.27
C LYS A 226 2.98 2.73 -11.08
N ALA A 227 2.78 4.05 -10.95
CA ALA A 227 3.42 5.08 -11.78
C ALA A 227 4.52 5.89 -11.05
N GLY A 228 4.59 5.84 -9.72
CA GLY A 228 5.52 6.69 -8.95
C GLY A 228 5.08 8.14 -8.79
N PHE A 229 3.83 8.44 -9.13
CA PHE A 229 3.27 9.78 -9.23
C PHE A 229 2.33 10.09 -8.06
N GLY A 230 1.01 9.97 -8.21
CA GLY A 230 0.01 10.41 -7.22
C GLY A 230 0.17 9.84 -5.82
N ARG A 231 0.00 8.52 -5.67
CA ARG A 231 0.12 7.83 -4.37
C ARG A 231 1.50 8.02 -3.76
N THR A 232 2.57 7.76 -4.53
CA THR A 232 3.95 7.93 -4.08
C THR A 232 4.22 9.33 -3.55
N THR A 233 3.91 10.38 -4.31
CA THR A 233 4.13 11.76 -3.88
C THR A 233 3.33 12.11 -2.64
N THR A 234 2.07 11.65 -2.56
CA THR A 234 1.22 11.89 -1.38
C THR A 234 1.86 11.32 -0.11
N PHE A 235 2.33 10.08 -0.15
CA PHE A 235 2.93 9.43 1.01
C PHE A 235 4.34 9.96 1.33
N MET A 236 5.11 10.36 0.33
CA MET A 236 6.39 11.05 0.57
C MET A 236 6.17 12.40 1.26
N ILE A 237 5.16 13.18 0.85
CA ILE A 237 4.76 14.42 1.52
C ILE A 237 4.31 14.12 2.96
N MET A 238 3.42 13.15 3.17
CA MET A 238 2.96 12.78 4.50
C MET A 238 4.13 12.36 5.41
N TYR A 239 5.07 11.56 4.89
CA TYR A 239 6.26 11.16 5.64
C TYR A 239 7.13 12.37 6.02
N ASP A 240 7.27 13.30 5.09
CA ASP A 240 8.00 14.54 5.33
C ASP A 240 7.33 15.41 6.41
N MET A 241 6.00 15.53 6.38
CA MET A 241 5.21 16.20 7.42
C MET A 241 5.41 15.54 8.79
N ILE A 242 5.34 14.20 8.86
CA ILE A 242 5.56 13.45 10.10
C ILE A 242 6.92 13.79 10.72
N LYS A 243 7.97 13.95 9.90
CA LYS A 243 9.34 14.18 10.38
C LYS A 243 9.72 15.64 10.54
N ASN A 244 9.08 16.55 9.80
CA ASN A 244 9.55 17.92 9.62
C ASN A 244 8.47 19.00 9.80
N TYR A 245 7.28 18.69 10.34
CA TYR A 245 6.24 19.71 10.60
C TYR A 245 6.73 20.89 11.49
N ASN A 246 7.75 20.66 12.31
CA ASN A 246 8.36 21.67 13.19
C ASN A 246 9.57 22.38 12.55
N ASN A 247 9.99 21.96 11.36
CA ASN A 247 11.15 22.47 10.64
C ASN A 247 10.80 23.16 9.32
N ALA A 248 9.62 22.87 8.77
CA ALA A 248 9.12 23.43 7.53
C ALA A 248 7.60 23.58 7.59
N THR A 249 7.09 24.63 6.98
CA THR A 249 5.66 24.88 6.80
C THR A 249 5.02 23.89 5.84
N TYR A 250 3.69 23.80 5.85
CA TYR A 250 2.90 23.03 4.88
C TYR A 250 3.36 23.31 3.44
N ASP A 251 3.36 24.58 3.02
CA ASP A 251 3.72 24.96 1.65
C ASP A 251 5.16 24.63 1.27
N GLU A 252 6.10 24.79 2.22
CA GLU A 252 7.51 24.45 1.99
C GLU A 252 7.71 22.95 1.77
N ILE A 253 7.02 22.11 2.53
CA ILE A 253 7.06 20.65 2.37
C ILE A 253 6.49 20.24 1.01
N ILE A 254 5.33 20.80 0.61
CA ILE A 254 4.74 20.51 -0.70
C ILE A 254 5.71 20.91 -1.82
N LYS A 255 6.21 22.15 -1.79
CA LYS A 255 7.09 22.69 -2.84
C LYS A 255 8.38 21.89 -2.99
N ARG A 256 9.03 21.51 -1.88
CA ARG A 256 10.29 20.74 -1.96
C ARG A 256 10.08 19.31 -2.46
N GLN A 257 8.94 18.67 -2.15
CA GLN A 257 8.63 17.33 -2.66
C GLN A 257 8.31 17.35 -4.16
N PHE A 258 7.61 18.37 -4.66
CA PHE A 258 7.39 18.56 -6.10
C PHE A 258 8.69 18.87 -6.84
N ALA A 259 9.53 19.74 -6.27
CA ALA A 259 10.85 20.03 -6.83
C ALA A 259 11.76 18.79 -6.83
N LEU A 260 11.74 17.98 -5.75
CA LEU A 260 12.50 16.74 -5.67
C LEU A 260 12.09 15.73 -6.76
N ALA A 261 10.81 15.72 -7.12
CA ALA A 261 10.29 14.90 -8.21
C ALA A 261 10.56 15.48 -9.60
N ASN A 262 11.02 16.73 -9.69
CA ASN A 262 11.20 17.47 -10.94
C ASN A 262 9.92 17.51 -11.79
N PHE A 263 8.77 17.73 -11.15
CA PHE A 263 7.49 17.82 -11.84
C PHE A 263 7.33 19.11 -12.61
N ASP A 264 6.69 19.02 -13.77
CA ASP A 264 6.27 20.18 -14.55
C ASP A 264 4.98 20.82 -13.99
N GLU A 265 4.59 21.95 -14.57
CA GLU A 265 3.39 22.69 -14.14
C GLU A 265 2.11 21.85 -14.24
N LYS A 266 1.98 21.04 -15.29
CA LYS A 266 0.79 20.21 -15.52
C LYS A 266 0.70 19.10 -14.45
N GLU A 267 1.82 18.46 -14.16
CA GLU A 267 1.94 17.45 -13.11
C GLU A 267 1.63 18.03 -11.73
N ILE A 268 2.14 19.24 -11.44
CA ILE A 268 1.84 19.94 -10.19
C ILE A 268 0.34 20.27 -10.10
N ILE A 269 -0.29 20.76 -11.17
CA ILE A 269 -1.73 21.05 -11.21
C ILE A 269 -2.54 19.78 -10.94
N GLU A 270 -2.18 18.65 -11.56
CA GLU A 270 -2.87 17.37 -11.36
C GLU A 270 -2.81 16.89 -9.90
N LEU A 271 -1.66 17.07 -9.24
CA LEU A 271 -1.48 16.73 -7.83
C LEU A 271 -2.07 17.75 -6.87
N SER A 272 -2.37 18.96 -7.35
CA SER A 272 -2.90 20.09 -6.57
C SER A 272 -4.44 20.15 -6.60
N SER A 273 -5.13 19.03 -6.79
CA SER A 273 -6.60 18.98 -6.69
C SER A 273 -7.06 19.44 -5.31
N SER A 274 -8.24 20.09 -5.25
CA SER A 274 -8.82 20.63 -4.01
C SER A 274 -8.87 19.60 -2.89
N ASP A 275 -9.25 18.37 -3.21
CA ASP A 275 -9.39 17.29 -2.24
C ASP A 275 -8.03 16.86 -1.67
N ARG A 276 -6.99 16.76 -2.51
CA ARG A 276 -5.65 16.38 -2.05
C ARG A 276 -5.01 17.48 -1.21
N ILE A 277 -5.14 18.74 -1.63
CA ILE A 277 -4.66 19.88 -0.85
C ILE A 277 -5.34 19.94 0.51
N ASN A 278 -6.67 19.81 0.53
CA ASN A 278 -7.42 19.84 1.79
C ASN A 278 -7.02 18.67 2.71
N PHE A 279 -6.83 17.47 2.15
CA PHE A 279 -6.35 16.31 2.89
C PHE A 279 -4.94 16.55 3.47
N LEU A 280 -3.99 17.02 2.67
CA LEU A 280 -2.61 17.23 3.11
C LEU A 280 -2.51 18.36 4.14
N ASN A 281 -3.33 19.40 4.02
CA ASN A 281 -3.41 20.48 5.02
C ASN A 281 -3.95 19.95 6.36
N GLN A 282 -5.04 19.17 6.34
CA GLN A 282 -5.55 18.52 7.55
C GLN A 282 -4.50 17.58 8.15
N PHE A 283 -3.79 16.80 7.33
CA PHE A 283 -2.72 15.91 7.80
C PHE A 283 -1.55 16.66 8.42
N TYR A 284 -1.18 17.81 7.88
CA TYR A 284 -0.16 18.68 8.47
C TYR A 284 -0.59 19.23 9.84
N ASN A 285 -1.85 19.69 9.96
CA ASN A 285 -2.39 20.15 11.25
C ASN A 285 -2.47 19.01 12.27
N TYR A 286 -2.87 17.83 11.85
CA TYR A 286 -2.80 16.63 12.68
C TYR A 286 -1.39 16.38 13.22
N CYS A 287 -0.35 16.42 12.36
CA CYS A 287 1.04 16.24 12.80
C CYS A 287 1.47 17.28 13.86
N LYS A 288 1.01 18.53 13.71
CA LYS A 288 1.24 19.61 14.69
C LYS A 288 0.52 19.35 16.01
N ASP A 289 -0.76 19.01 15.96
CA ASP A 289 -1.60 18.85 17.14
C ASP A 289 -1.17 17.67 18.02
N VAL A 290 -0.73 16.57 17.39
CA VAL A 290 -0.17 15.42 18.12
C VAL A 290 1.31 15.57 18.45
N ASN A 291 1.93 16.72 18.13
CA ASN A 291 3.35 17.00 18.37
C ASN A 291 4.28 15.89 17.85
N GLY A 292 3.87 15.16 16.81
CA GLY A 292 4.57 13.99 16.27
C GLY A 292 4.66 12.75 17.17
N ASN A 293 3.92 12.68 18.30
CA ASN A 293 3.87 11.46 19.13
C ASN A 293 2.96 10.37 18.53
N PHE A 294 1.94 10.79 17.77
CA PHE A 294 0.93 9.95 17.14
C PHE A 294 0.26 8.96 18.12
N ASP A 295 0.06 9.36 19.37
CA ASP A 295 -0.70 8.55 20.36
C ASP A 295 -2.20 8.62 20.07
N THR A 296 -2.68 9.77 19.63
CA THR A 296 -4.01 9.93 19.02
C THR A 296 -3.92 9.52 17.55
N THR A 297 -4.75 8.57 17.12
CA THR A 297 -4.81 8.14 15.72
C THR A 297 -5.37 9.24 14.83
N TRP A 298 -5.06 9.20 13.52
CA TRP A 298 -5.61 10.14 12.55
C TRP A 298 -7.14 10.06 12.49
N SER A 299 -7.68 8.83 12.49
CA SER A 299 -9.13 8.60 12.51
C SER A 299 -9.81 9.20 13.75
N SER A 300 -9.19 9.08 14.93
CA SER A 300 -9.71 9.67 16.16
C SER A 300 -9.65 11.19 16.12
N TRP A 301 -8.51 11.75 15.71
CA TRP A 301 -8.32 13.21 15.63
C TRP A 301 -9.30 13.85 14.65
N LEU A 302 -9.53 13.26 13.47
CA LEU A 302 -10.51 13.77 12.52
C LEU A 302 -11.93 13.82 13.08
N ASN A 303 -12.35 12.77 13.79
CA ASN A 303 -13.69 12.71 14.37
C ASN A 303 -13.91 13.78 15.44
N ASP A 304 -12.87 14.18 16.16
CA ASP A 304 -12.96 15.23 17.18
C ASP A 304 -12.90 16.63 16.55
N SER A 305 -12.07 16.83 15.52
CA SER A 305 -12.00 18.08 14.75
C SER A 305 -13.29 18.41 13.98
N GLN A 306 -14.11 17.41 13.64
CA GLN A 306 -15.40 17.61 12.95
C GLN A 306 -16.57 17.90 13.90
N LYS A 307 -16.38 17.84 15.22
CA LYS A 307 -17.41 18.17 16.21
C LYS A 307 -17.46 19.67 16.54
N HIS A 308 -16.53 20.46 16.01
CA HIS A 308 -16.36 21.89 16.23
C HIS A 308 -16.38 22.64 14.90
#